data_AF-A0A0B5QY74-F1
#
_entry.id   AF-A0A0B5QY74-F1
#
_cell.length_a   1.000
_cell.length_b   1.000
_cell.length_c   1.000
_cell.angle_alpha   90.00
_cell.angle_beta   90.00
_cell.angle_gamma   90.00
#
_symmetry.space_group_name_H-M   'P 1'
#
loop_
_entity.id
_entity.type
_entity.pdbx_description
1 polymer ?
#
loop_
_entity_poly.entity_id
_entity_poly.type
_entity_poly.pdbx_seq_one_letter_code
_entity_poly.pdbx_strand_id
1 'polypeptide(L)'
;MFNAEPPIITNKMKDYKKFIIVTTDPKEAANLQGTLVVNEWNKNKSIIDKNKDDVLQYIMLEGSLNNIGALERTRTSILTIENYGIKTQELTRKIAFLNQELARNAIESLFLSYGDKIEMIIANNDAMAIGVIEALQKYGYSKENSIKNIPVFGIDGVSAAQELIKKGFMTVTVFEDPNDTAEALYKNRNEFNF
;
A
#
# COMPACT_ATOMS: atom_id res chain seq x y z
N MET A 1 -18.02 21.84 -10.81
CA MET A 1 -18.42 21.02 -9.66
C MET A 1 -18.81 19.66 -10.19
N PHE A 2 -18.00 18.61 -9.96
CA PHE A 2 -18.43 17.24 -10.23
C PHE A 2 -18.65 16.58 -8.87
N ASN A 3 -19.91 16.31 -8.61
CA ASN A 3 -20.42 15.62 -7.44
C ASN A 3 -20.19 14.13 -7.67
N ALA A 4 -19.23 13.53 -6.96
CA ALA A 4 -19.09 12.08 -6.92
C ALA A 4 -19.74 11.61 -5.61
N GLU A 5 -20.90 10.98 -5.73
CA GLU A 5 -21.52 10.25 -4.63
C GLU A 5 -20.54 9.16 -4.13
N PRO A 6 -20.42 8.93 -2.82
CA PRO A 6 -19.54 7.90 -2.29
C PRO A 6 -20.03 6.50 -2.71
N PRO A 7 -19.12 5.59 -3.11
CA PRO A 7 -19.52 4.25 -3.52
C PRO A 7 -20.22 3.51 -2.38
N ILE A 8 -21.26 2.79 -2.77
CA ILE A 8 -22.32 2.21 -1.94
C ILE A 8 -21.72 1.27 -0.88
N ILE A 9 -21.81 1.68 0.39
CA ILE A 9 -21.52 0.84 1.56
C ILE A 9 -22.72 -0.10 1.76
N THR A 10 -22.63 -1.35 1.28
CA THR A 10 -23.68 -2.35 1.51
C THR A 10 -23.66 -2.92 2.93
N ASN A 11 -24.83 -3.29 3.45
CA ASN A 11 -25.07 -3.67 4.85
C ASN A 11 -24.33 -4.93 5.36
N LYS A 12 -23.58 -5.66 4.51
CA LYS A 12 -22.71 -6.77 4.95
C LYS A 12 -21.34 -6.29 5.51
N MET A 13 -21.07 -4.99 5.47
CA MET A 13 -19.79 -4.37 5.84
C MET A 13 -19.68 -3.93 7.32
N LYS A 14 -20.64 -4.25 8.19
CA LYS A 14 -20.68 -3.71 9.56
C LYS A 14 -19.79 -4.44 10.59
N ASP A 15 -19.35 -5.67 10.30
CA ASP A 15 -18.70 -6.53 11.30
C ASP A 15 -17.16 -6.53 11.26
N TYR A 16 -16.52 -5.89 10.27
CA TYR A 16 -15.06 -5.84 10.13
C TYR A 16 -14.53 -4.42 10.38
N LYS A 17 -13.93 -4.19 11.55
CA LYS A 17 -13.28 -2.92 11.97
C LYS A 17 -12.04 -2.51 11.15
N LYS A 18 -11.75 -3.14 10.01
CA LYS A 18 -10.65 -2.81 9.09
C LYS A 18 -11.14 -3.04 7.66
N PHE A 19 -11.13 -1.98 6.85
CA PHE A 19 -11.85 -1.88 5.57
C PHE A 19 -11.30 -2.80 4.48
N ILE A 20 -12.20 -3.38 3.67
CA ILE A 20 -11.95 -4.05 2.39
C ILE A 20 -12.74 -3.23 1.37
N ILE A 21 -12.09 -2.65 0.36
CA ILE A 21 -12.74 -1.88 -0.70
C ILE A 21 -12.28 -2.47 -2.02
N VAL A 22 -13.24 -2.70 -2.90
CA VAL A 22 -13.10 -3.38 -4.20
C VAL A 22 -12.85 -2.33 -5.28
N THR A 23 -11.78 -2.50 -6.05
CA THR A 23 -11.47 -1.66 -7.23
C THR A 23 -10.95 -2.53 -8.37
N THR A 24 -11.04 -2.07 -9.62
CA THR A 24 -10.51 -2.77 -10.82
C THR A 24 -9.63 -1.89 -11.69
N ASP A 25 -9.63 -0.58 -11.42
CA ASP A 25 -8.75 0.40 -12.04
C ASP A 25 -7.51 0.58 -11.13
N PRO A 26 -6.28 0.37 -11.65
CA PRO A 26 -5.05 0.65 -10.92
C PRO A 26 -5.01 2.03 -10.29
N LYS A 27 -5.61 3.04 -10.92
CA LYS A 27 -5.70 4.41 -10.39
C LYS A 27 -6.65 4.51 -9.21
N GLU A 28 -7.79 3.83 -9.25
CA GLU A 28 -8.75 3.81 -8.14
C GLU A 28 -8.16 3.07 -6.94
N ALA A 29 -7.54 1.91 -7.17
CA ALA A 29 -6.82 1.14 -6.15
C ALA A 29 -5.76 2.00 -5.45
N ALA A 30 -5.00 2.76 -6.23
CA ALA A 30 -3.95 3.65 -5.75
C ALA A 30 -4.47 4.87 -5.00
N ASN A 31 -5.54 5.49 -5.51
CA ASN A 31 -6.19 6.60 -4.82
C ASN A 31 -6.68 6.14 -3.44
N LEU A 32 -7.26 4.95 -3.38
CA LEU A 32 -7.66 4.38 -2.11
C LEU A 32 -6.47 4.07 -1.20
N GLN A 33 -5.40 3.47 -1.74
CA GLN A 33 -4.18 3.21 -0.97
C GLN A 33 -3.66 4.51 -0.34
N GLY A 34 -3.58 5.59 -1.13
CA GLY A 34 -3.20 6.92 -0.66
C GLY A 34 -4.14 7.47 0.42
N THR A 35 -5.46 7.29 0.26
CA THR A 35 -6.46 7.70 1.27
C THR A 35 -6.28 6.92 2.58
N LEU A 36 -5.94 5.64 2.51
CA LEU A 36 -5.68 4.82 3.69
C LEU A 36 -4.37 5.22 4.38
N VAL A 37 -3.35 5.65 3.62
CA VAL A 37 -2.14 6.27 4.18
C VAL A 37 -2.50 7.57 4.93
N VAL A 38 -3.30 8.45 4.32
CA VAL A 38 -3.76 9.70 4.95
C VAL A 38 -4.49 9.42 6.27
N ASN A 39 -5.38 8.44 6.28
CA ASN A 39 -6.12 8.05 7.50
C ASN A 39 -5.19 7.56 8.60
N GLU A 40 -4.21 6.71 8.25
CA GLU A 40 -3.24 6.18 9.21
C GLU A 40 -2.33 7.27 9.77
N TRP A 41 -1.86 8.18 8.91
CA TRP A 41 -1.09 9.36 9.31
C TRP A 41 -1.89 10.23 10.26
N ASN A 42 -3.09 10.67 9.89
CA ASN A 42 -3.89 11.56 10.73
C ASN A 42 -4.25 10.95 12.08
N LYS A 43 -4.47 9.64 12.13
CA LYS A 43 -4.81 8.93 13.36
C LYS A 43 -3.61 8.73 14.29
N ASN A 44 -2.43 8.45 13.74
CA ASN A 44 -1.27 8.02 14.52
C ASN A 44 -0.01 8.89 14.28
N LYS A 45 -0.18 10.13 13.80
CA LYS A 45 0.91 11.04 13.42
C LYS A 45 1.99 11.14 14.49
N SER A 46 1.62 11.29 15.76
CA SER A 46 2.58 11.42 16.87
C SER A 46 3.51 10.21 17.06
N ILE A 47 3.15 9.06 16.49
CA ILE A 47 3.93 7.81 16.51
C ILE A 47 4.67 7.63 15.17
N ILE A 48 4.03 8.00 14.06
CA ILE A 48 4.58 7.80 12.71
C ILE A 48 5.62 8.86 12.36
N ASP A 49 5.33 10.13 12.65
CA ASP A 49 6.22 11.28 12.48
C ASP A 49 7.29 11.25 13.58
N LYS A 50 8.35 10.47 13.33
CA LYS A 50 9.38 10.13 14.31
C LYS A 50 10.26 11.33 14.63
N ASN A 51 10.52 12.17 13.62
CA ASN A 51 11.39 13.33 13.74
C ASN A 51 10.60 14.63 14.06
N LYS A 52 9.25 14.59 13.98
CA LYS A 52 8.32 15.68 14.29
C LYS A 52 8.46 16.88 13.35
N ASP A 53 8.81 16.63 12.09
CA ASP A 53 8.98 17.68 11.09
C ASP A 53 7.72 17.93 10.23
N ASP A 54 6.64 17.19 10.48
CA ASP A 54 5.39 17.26 9.71
C ASP A 54 5.59 16.92 8.22
N VAL A 55 6.54 16.02 7.93
CA VAL A 55 6.78 15.45 6.61
C VAL A 55 6.72 13.93 6.75
N LEU A 56 5.98 13.25 5.89
CA LEU A 56 5.93 11.79 5.86
C LEU A 56 7.15 11.25 5.10
N GLN A 57 8.10 10.62 5.80
CA GLN A 57 9.25 9.95 5.18
C GLN A 57 8.95 8.49 4.82
N TYR A 58 8.94 8.17 3.53
CA TYR A 58 8.51 6.85 3.06
C TYR A 58 9.51 6.18 2.10
N ILE A 59 9.40 4.85 2.01
CA ILE A 59 9.99 4.05 0.93
C ILE A 59 8.87 3.57 0.00
N MET A 60 9.11 3.67 -1.31
CA MET A 60 8.22 3.12 -2.34
C MET A 60 8.77 1.82 -2.92
N LEU A 61 7.94 0.77 -2.97
CA LEU A 61 8.21 -0.45 -3.72
C LEU A 61 7.33 -0.52 -4.97
N GLU A 62 8.00 -0.40 -6.12
CA GLU A 62 7.38 -0.34 -7.44
C GLU A 62 7.30 -1.74 -8.07
N GLY A 63 6.24 -1.99 -8.83
CA GLY A 63 6.16 -3.09 -9.77
C GLY A 63 7.10 -2.89 -10.97
N SER A 64 6.76 -3.45 -12.13
CA SER A 64 7.60 -3.30 -13.34
C SER A 64 7.54 -1.89 -13.92
N LEU A 65 8.70 -1.31 -14.29
CA LEU A 65 8.80 0.02 -14.91
C LEU A 65 8.02 0.19 -16.22
N ASN A 66 7.82 -0.91 -16.96
CA ASN A 66 7.11 -0.90 -18.25
C ASN A 66 5.62 -1.25 -18.11
N ASN A 67 5.10 -1.34 -16.88
CA ASN A 67 3.70 -1.62 -16.61
C ASN A 67 2.99 -0.31 -16.22
N ILE A 68 2.07 0.15 -17.08
CA ILE A 68 1.32 1.40 -16.86
C ILE A 68 0.56 1.37 -15.52
N GLY A 69 0.01 0.22 -15.15
CA GLY A 69 -0.67 0.04 -13.86
C GLY A 69 0.25 0.25 -12.65
N ALA A 70 1.49 -0.23 -12.69
CA ALA A 70 2.48 -0.01 -11.63
C ALA A 70 2.90 1.48 -11.53
N LEU A 71 3.07 2.14 -12.68
CA LEU A 71 3.37 3.57 -12.73
C LEU A 71 2.21 4.41 -12.16
N GLU A 72 0.97 4.09 -12.55
CA GLU A 72 -0.23 4.75 -12.03
C GLU A 72 -0.43 4.48 -10.54
N ARG A 73 -0.17 3.25 -10.07
CA ARG A 73 -0.22 2.90 -8.64
C ARG A 73 0.73 3.76 -7.82
N THR A 74 1.96 3.88 -8.29
CA THR A 74 2.98 4.68 -7.62
C THR A 74 2.62 6.16 -7.60
N ARG A 75 2.31 6.72 -8.77
CA ARG A 75 2.03 8.15 -8.91
C ARG A 75 0.77 8.55 -8.14
N THR A 76 -0.31 7.81 -8.30
CA THR A 76 -1.62 8.20 -7.76
C THR A 76 -1.66 8.07 -6.24
N SER A 77 -1.03 7.03 -5.65
CA SER A 77 -0.96 6.90 -4.20
C SER A 77 -0.30 8.13 -3.55
N ILE A 78 0.82 8.62 -4.10
CA ILE A 78 1.53 9.78 -3.57
C ILE A 78 0.77 11.08 -3.83
N LEU A 79 0.25 11.28 -5.04
CA LEU A 79 -0.55 12.46 -5.35
C LEU A 79 -1.78 12.58 -4.46
N THR A 80 -2.45 11.46 -4.15
CA THR A 80 -3.57 11.48 -3.20
C THR A 80 -3.10 11.97 -1.84
N ILE A 81 -2.00 11.43 -1.28
CA ILE A 81 -1.48 11.85 0.03
C ILE A 81 -1.20 13.36 0.05
N GLU A 82 -0.52 13.87 -0.97
CA GLU A 82 -0.16 15.29 -1.09
C GLU A 82 -1.38 16.19 -1.26
N ASN A 83 -2.40 15.75 -2.01
CA ASN A 83 -3.65 16.50 -2.20
C ASN A 83 -4.45 16.64 -0.90
N TYR A 84 -4.26 15.75 0.07
CA TYR A 84 -4.79 15.89 1.43
C TYR A 84 -3.95 16.80 2.34
N GLY A 85 -2.91 17.45 1.79
CA GLY A 85 -2.08 18.43 2.47
C GLY A 85 -0.93 17.85 3.30
N ILE A 86 -0.67 16.54 3.20
CA ILE A 86 0.47 15.90 3.87
C ILE A 86 1.71 16.12 3.01
N LYS A 87 2.74 16.75 3.58
CA LYS A 87 4.05 16.84 2.92
C LYS A 87 4.70 15.47 2.93
N THR A 88 5.33 15.10 1.83
CA THR A 88 6.01 13.80 1.73
C THR A 88 7.48 14.00 1.40
N GLN A 89 8.29 13.05 1.84
CA GLN A 89 9.67 12.90 1.41
C GLN A 89 9.92 11.44 1.07
N GLU A 90 10.18 11.19 -0.20
CA GLU A 90 10.65 9.88 -0.63
C GLU A 90 12.10 9.69 -0.16
N LEU A 91 12.33 8.74 0.74
CA LEU A 91 13.68 8.35 1.14
C LEU A 91 14.37 7.62 0.00
N THR A 92 13.65 6.68 -0.62
CA THR A 92 14.08 5.97 -1.82
C THR A 92 12.90 5.21 -2.43
N ARG A 93 13.06 4.81 -3.69
CA ARG A 93 12.19 3.85 -4.38
C ARG A 93 12.97 2.65 -4.89
N LYS A 94 12.34 1.48 -4.92
CA LYS A 94 12.91 0.27 -5.53
C LYS A 94 11.88 -0.50 -6.34
N ILE A 95 12.31 -0.90 -7.52
CA ILE A 95 11.60 -1.82 -8.39
C ILE A 95 11.83 -3.23 -7.85
N ALA A 96 10.76 -3.89 -7.43
CA ALA A 96 10.79 -5.27 -6.95
C ALA A 96 9.92 -6.20 -7.80
N PHE A 97 9.45 -5.75 -8.97
CA PHE A 97 8.77 -6.57 -9.97
C PHE A 97 7.58 -7.39 -9.43
N LEU A 98 6.84 -6.82 -8.46
CA LEU A 98 5.73 -7.50 -7.77
C LEU A 98 6.14 -8.81 -7.08
N ASN A 99 7.44 -8.97 -6.79
CA ASN A 99 8.02 -10.17 -6.23
C ASN A 99 8.35 -9.98 -4.74
N GLN A 100 7.83 -10.91 -3.93
CA GLN A 100 8.01 -10.91 -2.48
C GLN A 100 9.47 -10.99 -2.04
N GLU A 101 10.26 -11.87 -2.64
CA GLU A 101 11.66 -12.09 -2.25
C GLU A 101 12.53 -10.88 -2.58
N LEU A 102 12.32 -10.27 -3.77
CA LEU A 102 13.03 -9.06 -4.16
C LEU A 102 12.68 -7.89 -3.25
N ALA A 103 11.41 -7.73 -2.88
CA ALA A 103 10.98 -6.74 -1.91
C ALA A 103 11.63 -6.96 -0.53
N ARG A 104 11.62 -8.20 -0.04
CA ARG A 104 12.27 -8.58 1.23
C ARG A 104 13.76 -8.22 1.23
N ASN A 105 14.50 -8.69 0.22
CA ASN A 105 15.93 -8.44 0.10
C ASN A 105 16.24 -6.93 -0.03
N ALA A 106 15.41 -6.18 -0.77
CA ALA A 106 15.55 -4.73 -0.89
C ALA A 106 15.37 -4.04 0.47
N ILE A 107 14.31 -4.36 1.22
CA ILE A 107 14.06 -3.75 2.52
C ILE A 107 15.10 -4.16 3.56
N GLU A 108 15.59 -5.40 3.55
CA GLU A 108 16.69 -5.80 4.44
C GLU A 108 17.93 -4.90 4.24
N SER A 109 18.29 -4.61 3.00
CA SER A 109 19.41 -3.71 2.68
C SER A 109 19.09 -2.24 3.03
N LEU A 110 17.92 -1.75 2.65
CA LEU A 110 17.52 -0.37 2.89
C LEU A 110 17.34 -0.05 4.37
N PHE A 111 16.90 -1.01 5.18
CA PHE A 111 16.75 -0.85 6.62
C PHE A 111 18.10 -0.58 7.30
N LEU A 112 19.19 -1.16 6.81
CA LEU A 112 20.54 -0.85 7.32
C LEU A 112 20.98 0.60 7.03
N SER A 113 20.46 1.19 5.95
CA SER A 113 20.84 2.55 5.52
C SER A 113 19.93 3.64 6.09
N TYR A 114 18.62 3.36 6.16
CA TYR A 114 17.61 4.33 6.58
C TYR A 114 17.11 4.10 8.00
N GLY A 115 17.01 2.84 8.43
CA GLY A 115 16.62 2.44 9.78
C GLY A 115 15.45 3.26 10.33
N ASP A 116 15.74 4.04 11.37
CA ASP A 116 14.74 4.84 12.08
C ASP A 116 14.14 5.99 11.26
N LYS A 117 14.75 6.39 10.14
CA LYS A 117 14.19 7.41 9.23
C LYS A 117 12.95 6.93 8.48
N ILE A 118 12.74 5.62 8.37
CA ILE A 118 11.61 5.05 7.63
C ILE A 118 10.35 5.20 8.47
N GLU A 119 9.39 6.01 8.04
CA GLU A 119 8.12 6.20 8.75
C GLU A 119 7.00 5.37 8.14
N MET A 120 7.01 5.16 6.83
CA MET A 120 6.09 4.25 6.15
C MET A 120 6.75 3.52 4.96
N ILE A 121 6.16 2.38 4.58
CA ILE A 121 6.53 1.68 3.35
C ILE A 121 5.26 1.43 2.53
N ILE A 122 5.28 1.87 1.28
CA ILE A 122 4.15 1.75 0.34
C ILE A 122 4.59 0.82 -0.79
N ALA A 123 3.84 -0.25 -1.02
CA ALA A 123 4.10 -1.21 -2.08
C ALA A 123 2.95 -1.24 -3.10
N ASN A 124 3.27 -1.35 -4.38
CA ASN A 124 2.24 -1.45 -5.43
C ASN A 124 1.41 -2.75 -5.35
N ASN A 125 1.81 -3.74 -4.55
CA ASN A 125 1.02 -4.94 -4.33
C ASN A 125 1.34 -5.67 -3.01
N ASP A 126 0.53 -6.68 -2.68
CA ASP A 126 0.58 -7.43 -1.45
C ASP A 126 1.77 -8.37 -1.37
N ALA A 127 2.18 -9.00 -2.48
CA ALA A 127 3.35 -9.88 -2.48
C ALA A 127 4.60 -9.11 -2.00
N MET A 128 4.80 -7.89 -2.51
CA MET A 128 5.89 -7.03 -2.04
C MET A 128 5.68 -6.56 -0.60
N ALA A 129 4.47 -6.18 -0.21
CA ALA A 129 4.17 -5.77 1.16
C ALA A 129 4.42 -6.90 2.18
N ILE A 130 4.10 -8.15 1.84
CA ILE A 130 4.41 -9.33 2.66
C ILE A 130 5.93 -9.47 2.82
N GLY A 131 6.69 -9.32 1.74
CA GLY A 131 8.16 -9.36 1.79
C GLY A 131 8.76 -8.26 2.67
N VAL A 132 8.15 -7.07 2.67
CA VAL A 132 8.51 -5.99 3.59
C VAL A 132 8.31 -6.43 5.05
N ILE A 133 7.16 -7.03 5.38
CA ILE A 133 6.88 -7.51 6.74
C ILE A 133 7.91 -8.56 7.19
N GLU A 134 8.25 -9.51 6.32
CA GLU A 134 9.27 -10.53 6.61
C GLU A 134 10.63 -9.87 6.92
N ALA A 135 11.03 -8.86 6.13
CA ALA A 135 12.25 -8.11 6.36
C ALA A 135 12.21 -7.34 7.71
N LEU A 136 11.11 -6.63 7.99
CA LEU A 136 10.94 -5.86 9.22
C LEU A 136 10.98 -6.74 10.48
N GLN A 137 10.40 -7.94 10.40
CA GLN A 137 10.39 -8.90 11.51
C GLN A 137 11.79 -9.36 11.91
N LYS A 138 12.72 -9.49 10.96
CA LYS A 138 14.14 -9.79 11.21
C LYS A 138 14.81 -8.73 12.09
N TYR A 139 14.37 -7.47 11.97
CA TYR A 139 14.86 -6.35 12.79
C TYR A 139 14.01 -6.08 14.03
N GLY A 140 13.04 -6.95 14.34
CA GLY A 140 12.21 -6.87 15.53
C GLY A 140 11.00 -5.93 15.42
N TYR A 141 10.66 -5.46 14.22
CA TYR A 141 9.44 -4.70 13.94
C TYR A 141 8.31 -5.65 13.55
N SER A 142 7.05 -5.21 13.67
CA SER A 142 5.89 -5.91 13.09
C SER A 142 5.77 -7.39 13.49
N LYS A 143 6.06 -7.69 14.77
CA LYS A 143 6.00 -9.03 15.36
C LYS A 143 5.14 -9.05 16.63
N GLU A 144 4.76 -10.24 17.07
CA GLU A 144 4.02 -10.41 18.33
C GLU A 144 4.75 -9.74 19.49
N ASN A 145 4.00 -9.04 20.34
CA ASN A 145 4.50 -8.31 21.51
C ASN A 145 5.52 -7.21 21.21
N SER A 146 5.69 -6.80 19.94
CA SER A 146 6.51 -5.63 19.61
C SER A 146 5.69 -4.36 19.67
N ILE A 147 6.24 -3.34 20.32
CA ILE A 147 5.76 -1.96 20.26
C ILE A 147 6.28 -1.23 19.01
N LYS A 148 7.24 -1.82 18.29
CA LYS A 148 7.87 -1.22 17.11
C LYS A 148 7.15 -1.70 15.86
N ASN A 149 6.55 -0.76 15.14
CA ASN A 149 5.91 -1.03 13.86
C ASN A 149 6.28 0.07 12.87
N ILE A 150 6.48 -0.31 11.62
CA ILE A 150 6.51 0.62 10.49
C ILE A 150 5.27 0.29 9.67
N PRO A 151 4.33 1.23 9.48
CA PRO A 151 3.16 0.97 8.67
C PRO A 151 3.52 0.54 7.25
N VAL A 152 2.89 -0.57 6.80
CA VAL A 152 3.09 -1.15 5.47
C VAL A 152 1.77 -1.26 4.73
N PHE A 153 1.76 -0.76 3.49
CA PHE A 153 0.58 -0.70 2.63
C PHE A 153 0.79 -1.55 1.37
N GLY A 154 -0.20 -2.39 1.05
CA GLY A 154 -0.27 -3.19 -0.17
C GLY A 154 -1.56 -2.95 -0.96
N ILE A 155 -1.70 -3.70 -2.05
CA ILE A 155 -2.84 -3.75 -2.98
C ILE A 155 -2.94 -5.22 -3.41
N ASP A 156 -4.14 -5.73 -3.69
CA ASP A 156 -4.53 -7.05 -4.23
C ASP A 156 -5.52 -7.74 -3.25
N GLY A 157 -5.37 -7.53 -1.94
CA GLY A 157 -6.26 -8.08 -0.93
C GLY A 157 -6.10 -9.58 -0.69
N VAL A 158 -4.92 -10.16 -0.95
CA VAL A 158 -4.69 -11.61 -0.86
C VAL A 158 -4.82 -12.10 0.58
N SER A 159 -5.27 -13.36 0.76
CA SER A 159 -5.54 -13.93 2.10
C SER A 159 -4.35 -13.81 3.06
N ALA A 160 -3.12 -13.99 2.57
CA ALA A 160 -1.91 -13.84 3.39
C ALA A 160 -1.73 -12.41 3.93
N ALA A 161 -1.99 -11.38 3.13
CA ALA A 161 -1.94 -9.99 3.59
C ALA A 161 -3.04 -9.71 4.63
N GLN A 162 -4.25 -10.22 4.41
CA GLN A 162 -5.35 -10.10 5.37
C GLN A 162 -5.01 -10.75 6.72
N GLU A 163 -4.34 -11.90 6.72
CA GLU A 163 -3.88 -12.55 7.96
C GLU A 163 -2.83 -11.72 8.70
N LEU A 164 -1.87 -11.12 7.99
CA LEU A 164 -0.89 -10.22 8.59
C LEU A 164 -1.56 -8.97 9.19
N ILE A 165 -2.60 -8.44 8.55
CA ILE A 165 -3.39 -7.31 9.06
C ILE A 165 -4.20 -7.71 10.31
N LYS A 166 -4.77 -8.92 10.33
CA LYS A 166 -5.46 -9.46 11.52
C LYS A 166 -4.51 -9.61 12.69
N LYS A 167 -3.28 -10.05 12.44
CA LYS A 167 -2.21 -10.14 13.45
C LYS A 167 -1.64 -8.78 13.85
N GLY A 168 -1.97 -7.70 13.12
CA GLY A 168 -1.49 -6.35 13.38
C GLY A 168 -0.06 -6.09 12.89
N PHE A 169 0.49 -6.96 12.06
CA PHE A 169 1.85 -6.82 11.51
C PHE A 169 1.85 -5.92 10.28
N MET A 170 0.90 -6.11 9.38
CA MET A 170 0.68 -5.27 8.21
C MET A 170 -0.45 -4.27 8.49
N THR A 171 -0.34 -3.06 7.92
CA THR A 171 -1.31 -1.99 8.22
C THR A 171 -2.55 -2.12 7.37
N VAL A 172 -2.38 -2.19 6.05
CA VAL A 172 -3.48 -2.11 5.08
C VAL A 172 -3.15 -2.88 3.80
N THR A 173 -4.18 -3.49 3.21
CA THR A 173 -4.23 -3.86 1.80
C THR A 173 -5.49 -3.27 1.17
N VAL A 174 -5.42 -2.91 -0.10
CA VAL A 174 -6.57 -2.58 -0.95
C VAL A 174 -7.02 -3.83 -1.69
N PHE A 175 -8.31 -4.16 -1.64
CA PHE A 175 -8.82 -5.36 -2.27
C PHE A 175 -9.13 -5.12 -3.76
N GLU A 176 -8.64 -6.00 -4.61
CA GLU A 176 -8.94 -6.00 -6.05
C GLU A 176 -9.77 -7.25 -6.33
N ASP A 177 -10.99 -7.14 -6.88
CA ASP A 177 -11.80 -8.33 -7.17
C ASP A 177 -11.24 -9.07 -8.40
N PRO A 178 -10.76 -10.32 -8.26
CA PRO A 178 -10.18 -11.06 -9.37
C PRO A 178 -11.16 -11.34 -10.52
N ASN A 179 -12.46 -11.44 -10.24
CA ASN A 179 -13.47 -11.71 -11.27
C ASN A 179 -13.66 -10.51 -12.19
N ASP A 180 -13.62 -9.31 -11.62
CA ASP A 180 -13.77 -8.09 -12.38
C ASP A 180 -12.50 -7.75 -13.18
N THR A 181 -11.30 -8.11 -12.67
CA THR A 181 -10.04 -8.04 -13.44
C THR A 181 -10.08 -8.97 -14.66
N ALA A 182 -10.61 -10.19 -14.51
CA ALA A 182 -10.77 -11.13 -15.62
C ALA A 182 -11.77 -10.63 -16.68
N GLU A 183 -12.88 -10.02 -16.26
CA GLU A 183 -13.85 -9.43 -17.18
C GLU A 183 -13.30 -8.17 -17.89
N ALA A 184 -12.55 -7.33 -17.17
CA ALA A 184 -11.86 -6.16 -17.75
C ALA A 184 -10.80 -6.58 -18.78
N LEU A 185 -10.01 -7.62 -18.50
CA LEU A 185 -9.07 -8.20 -19.46
C LEU A 185 -9.80 -8.80 -20.67
N TYR A 186 -10.95 -9.45 -20.47
CA TYR A 186 -11.77 -10.02 -21.55
C TYR A 186 -12.39 -8.95 -22.45
N LYS A 187 -12.89 -7.84 -21.88
CA LYS A 187 -13.40 -6.70 -22.65
C LYS A 187 -12.32 -6.00 -23.47
N ASN A 188 -11.16 -5.71 -22.87
CA ASN A 188 -10.04 -5.08 -23.56
C ASN A 188 -9.45 -5.97 -24.69
N ARG A 189 -9.53 -7.30 -24.57
CA ARG A 189 -9.10 -8.22 -25.63
C ARG A 189 -9.99 -8.17 -26.89
N ASN A 190 -11.24 -7.76 -26.74
CA ASN A 190 -12.19 -7.61 -27.86
C ASN A 190 -12.12 -6.23 -28.54
N GLU A 191 -11.40 -5.27 -27.97
CA GLU A 191 -11.15 -3.95 -28.59
C GLU A 191 -9.88 -3.93 -29.46
N PHE A 192 -9.02 -4.95 -29.35
CA PHE A 192 -7.89 -5.17 -30.26
C PHE A 192 -8.12 -6.44 -31.08
N ASN A 193 -8.93 -6.32 -32.13
CA ASN A 193 -8.90 -7.28 -33.23
C ASN A 193 -7.58 -7.10 -34.01
N PHE A 194 -6.72 -8.13 -33.98
CA PHE A 194 -5.74 -8.36 -35.05
C PHE A 194 -6.43 -9.08 -36.21
#